data_AF-A0AAV0QIR8-F1
#
_entry.id   AF-A0AAV0QIR8-F1
#
_cell.length_a   1.000
_cell.length_b   1.000
_cell.length_c   1.000
_cell.angle_alpha   90.00
_cell.angle_beta   90.00
_cell.angle_gamma   90.00
#
_symmetry.space_group_name_H-M   'P 1'
#
loop_
_entity.id
_entity.type
_entity.pdbx_description
1 polymer ?
#
loop_
_entity_poly.entity_id
_entity_poly.type
_entity_poly.pdbx_seq_one_letter_code
_entity_poly.pdbx_strand_id
1 'polypeptide(L)'
;MVSLFSACSKLGALALGRRAHVYMVKVGLDKNLHSVNALLDFYAKCGCTKDAKRVFNEMVERNVVSWTSLIVGLAVNGYGSEALKYFKQMEAEKWLPSEITFVGVLYACSHCGMVDEGFRYFDKIKQYYGIVPQIEHHGCMVDLLARAGKVKQAHDYIQQMPMQPNSVIWRTLLGACTKFGHVELAEVARAKLLHLEPKHSGDYVLMSNLYASERRWSDAHKARKSMLEEGVAKIRGHSLVELGNQVHEFHTGDRTHPQSEEIYAKLVEVTKRLRLEGHVAHTGHVYADIEEEEKENALVHHSEKIAVALMLVCSPPGTPIRVFNNLRICGDCHVVIKLMSKVYGREITVRDCSRFHHFRDGSCSCGDYW
;
A
#
# COMPACT_ATOMS: atom_id res chain seq x y z
N MET A 1 -4.60 27.14 -0.09
CA MET A 1 -3.84 26.18 -0.92
C MET A 1 -3.39 24.94 -0.16
N VAL A 2 -2.65 25.08 0.94
CA VAL A 2 -2.15 23.92 1.74
C VAL A 2 -3.26 22.93 2.12
N SER A 3 -4.39 23.41 2.65
CA SER A 3 -5.54 22.57 3.02
C SER A 3 -6.16 21.83 1.83
N LEU A 4 -6.27 22.50 0.68
CA LEU A 4 -6.79 21.92 -0.56
C LEU A 4 -5.89 20.78 -1.07
N PHE A 5 -4.57 20.97 -1.09
CA PHE A 5 -3.63 19.90 -1.43
C PHE A 5 -3.70 18.74 -0.45
N SER A 6 -3.78 19.02 0.86
CA SER A 6 -3.96 17.99 1.89
C SER A 6 -5.22 17.15 1.66
N ALA A 7 -6.36 17.79 1.34
CA ALA A 7 -7.59 17.11 1.00
C ALA A 7 -7.45 16.26 -0.28
N CYS A 8 -6.88 16.83 -1.35
CA CYS A 8 -6.66 16.11 -2.61
C CYS A 8 -5.73 14.90 -2.42
N SER A 9 -4.71 15.01 -1.57
CA SER A 9 -3.77 13.92 -1.24
C SER A 9 -4.49 12.75 -0.57
N LYS A 10 -5.34 13.06 0.42
CA LYS A 10 -6.10 12.06 1.16
C LYS A 10 -7.09 11.33 0.25
N LEU A 11 -7.79 12.08 -0.61
CA LEU A 11 -8.77 11.56 -1.56
C LEU A 11 -8.16 10.94 -2.82
N GLY A 12 -6.86 11.15 -3.08
CA GLY A 12 -6.24 10.76 -4.35
C GLY A 12 -6.72 11.59 -5.55
N ALA A 13 -7.32 12.76 -5.33
CA ALA A 13 -7.95 13.61 -6.35
C ALA A 13 -6.92 14.36 -7.21
N LEU A 14 -6.19 13.62 -8.05
CA LEU A 14 -5.06 14.14 -8.83
C LEU A 14 -5.49 15.24 -9.83
N ALA A 15 -6.62 15.05 -10.53
CA ALA A 15 -7.09 16.04 -11.50
C ALA A 15 -7.39 17.39 -10.84
N LEU A 16 -8.11 17.37 -9.70
CA LEU A 16 -8.41 18.56 -8.91
C LEU A 16 -7.13 19.23 -8.40
N GLY A 17 -6.21 18.46 -7.82
CA GLY A 17 -4.95 19.01 -7.31
C GLY A 17 -4.05 19.57 -8.42
N ARG A 18 -4.08 19.03 -9.64
CA ARG A 18 -3.38 19.63 -10.79
C ARG A 18 -3.98 20.99 -11.18
N ARG A 19 -5.30 21.15 -11.15
CA ARG A 19 -5.95 22.46 -11.37
C ARG A 19 -5.57 23.45 -10.26
N ALA A 20 -5.56 22.97 -9.01
CA ALA A 20 -5.12 23.75 -7.86
C ALA A 20 -3.65 24.19 -7.99
N HIS A 21 -2.76 23.34 -8.50
CA HIS A 21 -1.38 23.70 -8.80
C HIS A 21 -1.30 24.84 -9.84
N VAL A 22 -2.01 24.73 -10.97
CA VAL A 22 -2.05 25.82 -11.96
C VAL A 22 -2.54 27.12 -11.35
N TYR A 23 -3.58 27.07 -10.51
CA TYR A 23 -4.07 28.25 -9.79
C TYR A 23 -3.00 28.81 -8.83
N MET A 24 -2.31 27.96 -8.07
CA MET A 24 -1.23 28.34 -7.15
C MET A 24 -0.18 29.21 -7.83
N VAL A 25 0.27 28.80 -9.03
CA VAL A 25 1.26 29.53 -9.83
C VAL A 25 0.69 30.86 -10.31
N LYS A 26 -0.56 30.88 -10.79
CA LYS A 26 -1.21 32.11 -11.27
C LYS A 26 -1.34 33.18 -10.19
N VAL A 27 -1.53 32.79 -8.93
CA VAL A 27 -1.63 33.74 -7.81
C VAL A 27 -0.29 33.98 -7.08
N GLY A 28 0.83 33.47 -7.62
CA GLY A 28 2.18 33.69 -7.08
C GLY A 28 2.49 32.96 -5.78
N LEU A 29 1.71 31.92 -5.43
CA LEU A 29 1.91 31.13 -4.21
C LEU A 29 2.95 30.02 -4.40
N ASP A 30 3.47 29.83 -5.61
CA ASP A 30 4.57 28.93 -5.95
C ASP A 30 5.93 29.35 -5.37
N LYS A 31 6.03 30.58 -4.84
CA LYS A 31 7.20 31.05 -4.07
C LYS A 31 7.07 30.79 -2.57
N ASN A 32 5.89 30.43 -2.09
CA ASN A 32 5.64 30.19 -0.67
C ASN A 32 6.04 28.74 -0.29
N LEU A 33 7.08 28.60 0.52
CA LEU A 33 7.66 27.30 0.89
C LEU A 33 6.63 26.30 1.47
N HIS A 34 5.67 26.77 2.27
CA HIS A 34 4.61 25.91 2.81
C HIS A 34 3.67 25.39 1.72
N SER A 35 3.31 26.24 0.76
CA SER A 35 2.44 25.88 -0.36
C SER A 35 3.14 24.89 -1.30
N VAL A 36 4.43 25.10 -1.58
CA VAL A 36 5.23 24.19 -2.41
C VAL A 36 5.48 22.85 -1.71
N ASN A 37 5.75 22.85 -0.40
CA ASN A 37 5.85 21.61 0.38
C ASN A 37 4.54 20.82 0.38
N ALA A 38 3.39 21.50 0.46
CA ALA A 38 2.08 20.85 0.37
C ALA A 38 1.80 20.30 -1.04
N LEU A 39 2.24 21.01 -2.09
CA LEU A 39 2.16 20.53 -3.47
C LEU A 39 3.04 19.29 -3.68
N LEU A 40 4.26 19.29 -3.14
CA LEU A 40 5.20 18.17 -3.16
C LEU A 40 4.59 16.92 -2.50
N ASP A 41 4.08 17.08 -1.27
CA ASP A 41 3.38 16.01 -0.53
C ASP A 41 2.17 15.48 -1.31
N PHE A 42 1.41 16.39 -1.95
CA PHE A 42 0.27 16.01 -2.81
C PHE A 42 0.67 15.13 -3.97
N TYR A 43 1.67 15.52 -4.75
CA TYR A 43 2.08 14.70 -5.89
C TYR A 43 2.59 13.33 -5.44
N ALA A 44 3.35 13.27 -4.34
CA ALA A 44 3.81 12.01 -3.76
C ALA A 44 2.65 11.10 -3.31
N LYS A 45 1.68 11.65 -2.56
CA LYS A 45 0.50 10.94 -2.05
C LYS A 45 -0.61 10.69 -3.08
N CYS A 46 -0.41 11.15 -4.31
CA CYS A 46 -1.22 10.79 -5.48
C CYS A 46 -0.46 9.87 -6.45
N GLY A 47 0.67 9.30 -6.04
CA GLY A 47 1.46 8.37 -6.85
C GLY A 47 2.18 9.03 -8.03
N CYS A 48 2.27 10.36 -8.08
CA CYS A 48 2.91 11.10 -9.16
C CYS A 48 4.34 11.49 -8.77
N THR A 49 5.18 10.49 -8.52
CA THR A 49 6.56 10.69 -8.02
C THR A 49 7.44 11.50 -8.98
N LYS A 50 7.22 11.39 -10.30
CA LYS A 50 7.89 12.24 -11.30
C LYS A 50 7.55 13.73 -11.11
N ASP A 51 6.28 14.05 -10.90
CA ASP A 51 5.82 15.42 -10.65
C ASP A 51 6.35 15.93 -9.29
N ALA A 52 6.34 15.09 -8.26
CA ALA A 52 6.90 15.42 -6.95
C ALA A 52 8.41 15.76 -7.04
N LYS A 53 9.20 14.93 -7.72
CA LYS A 53 10.63 15.19 -7.94
C LYS A 53 10.87 16.47 -8.74
N ARG A 54 10.04 16.76 -9.75
CA ARG A 54 10.13 18.01 -10.50
C ARG A 54 9.90 19.22 -9.59
N VAL A 55 8.82 19.21 -8.81
CA VAL A 55 8.55 20.28 -7.83
C VAL A 55 9.73 20.47 -6.89
N PHE A 56 10.26 19.38 -6.31
CA PHE A 56 11.41 19.44 -5.41
C PHE A 56 12.67 20.05 -6.07
N ASN A 57 12.96 19.67 -7.31
CA ASN A 57 14.13 20.16 -8.05
C ASN A 57 13.99 21.64 -8.44
N GLU A 58 12.77 22.11 -8.68
CA GLU A 58 12.46 23.51 -9.03
C GLU A 58 12.43 24.45 -7.81
N MET A 59 12.43 23.91 -6.58
CA MET A 59 12.45 24.73 -5.36
C MET A 59 13.76 25.53 -5.26
N VAL A 60 13.64 26.85 -5.13
CA VAL A 60 14.77 27.76 -4.86
C VAL A 60 15.30 27.56 -3.44
N GLU A 61 14.38 27.49 -2.48
CA GLU A 61 14.68 27.20 -1.07
C GLU A 61 14.06 25.86 -0.68
N ARG A 62 14.82 25.07 0.06
CA ARG A 62 14.36 23.80 0.63
C ARG A 62 14.54 23.85 2.13
N ASN A 63 13.72 23.09 2.85
CA ASN A 63 13.91 22.86 4.27
C ASN A 63 13.76 21.37 4.60
N VAL A 64 13.93 21.01 5.87
CA VAL A 64 13.76 19.64 6.37
C VAL A 64 12.42 19.04 5.95
N VAL A 65 11.35 19.85 5.87
CA VAL A 65 10.02 19.39 5.42
C VAL A 65 10.04 19.03 3.94
N SER A 66 10.68 19.82 3.07
CA SER A 66 10.82 19.50 1.63
C SER A 66 11.51 18.15 1.42
N TRP A 67 12.64 17.94 2.10
CA TRP A 67 13.39 16.68 2.03
C TRP A 67 12.59 15.49 2.57
N THR A 68 11.98 15.67 3.74
CA THR A 68 11.19 14.63 4.40
C THR A 68 9.99 14.21 3.56
N SER A 69 9.25 15.17 3.00
CA SER A 69 8.10 14.91 2.13
C SER A 69 8.51 14.10 0.90
N LEU A 70 9.65 14.41 0.28
CA LEU A 70 10.13 13.64 -0.87
C LEU A 70 10.57 12.22 -0.47
N ILE A 71 11.35 12.07 0.60
CA ILE A 71 11.86 10.79 1.08
C ILE A 71 10.71 9.84 1.45
N VAL A 72 9.78 10.31 2.29
CA VAL A 72 8.58 9.55 2.69
C VAL A 72 7.74 9.23 1.46
N GLY A 73 7.54 10.21 0.58
CA GLY A 73 6.81 10.06 -0.66
C GLY A 73 7.35 8.94 -1.54
N LEU A 74 8.66 8.91 -1.77
CA LEU A 74 9.32 7.86 -2.56
C LEU A 74 9.22 6.49 -1.88
N ALA A 75 9.41 6.42 -0.56
CA ALA A 75 9.33 5.19 0.23
C ALA A 75 7.95 4.51 0.13
N VAL A 76 6.88 5.28 0.33
CA VAL A 76 5.49 4.77 0.22
C VAL A 76 5.12 4.41 -1.22
N ASN A 77 5.88 4.91 -2.21
CA ASN A 77 5.70 4.59 -3.62
C ASN A 77 6.55 3.39 -4.10
N GLY A 78 7.26 2.71 -3.21
CA GLY A 78 8.11 1.57 -3.55
C GLY A 78 9.47 1.95 -4.13
N TYR A 79 9.82 3.24 -4.19
CA TYR A 79 11.12 3.70 -4.68
C TYR A 79 12.14 3.83 -3.53
N GLY A 80 12.27 2.77 -2.72
CA GLY A 80 13.05 2.81 -1.47
C GLY A 80 14.52 3.17 -1.66
N SER A 81 15.19 2.61 -2.67
CA SER A 81 16.59 2.95 -2.98
C SER A 81 16.75 4.42 -3.39
N GLU A 82 15.77 4.98 -4.11
CA GLU A 82 15.77 6.41 -4.48
C GLU A 82 15.54 7.28 -3.23
N ALA A 83 14.63 6.88 -2.34
CA ALA A 83 14.41 7.57 -1.06
C ALA A 83 15.69 7.63 -0.22
N LEU A 84 16.43 6.51 -0.12
CA LEU A 84 17.72 6.47 0.58
C LEU A 84 18.81 7.32 -0.10
N LYS A 85 18.77 7.47 -1.42
CA LYS A 85 19.67 8.38 -2.15
C LYS A 85 19.39 9.84 -1.77
N TYR A 86 18.12 10.26 -1.73
CA TYR A 86 17.75 11.59 -1.29
C TYR A 86 18.05 11.83 0.20
N PHE A 87 17.92 10.81 1.06
CA PHE A 87 18.37 10.91 2.45
C PHE A 87 19.89 11.16 2.56
N LYS A 88 20.70 10.41 1.81
CA LYS A 88 22.16 10.64 1.79
C LYS A 88 22.51 12.03 1.25
N GLN A 89 21.75 12.54 0.28
CA GLN A 89 21.93 13.90 -0.22
C GLN A 89 21.55 14.94 0.84
N MET A 90 20.45 14.73 1.58
CA MET A 90 20.08 15.56 2.73
C MET A 90 21.21 15.63 3.77
N GLU A 91 21.82 14.48 4.11
CA GLU A 91 22.98 14.42 5.01
C GLU A 91 24.19 15.20 4.44
N ALA A 92 24.48 15.05 3.14
CA ALA A 92 25.60 15.71 2.47
C ALA A 92 25.43 17.24 2.47
N GLU A 93 24.21 17.72 2.28
CA GLU A 93 23.82 19.13 2.35
C GLU A 93 23.65 19.65 3.78
N LYS A 94 24.02 18.85 4.79
CA LYS A 94 24.01 19.21 6.23
C LYS A 94 22.64 19.55 6.80
N TRP A 95 21.57 19.08 6.16
CA TRP A 95 20.24 19.12 6.73
C TRP A 95 20.11 18.07 7.83
N LEU A 96 19.64 18.48 9.01
CA LEU A 96 19.39 17.56 10.12
C LEU A 96 18.08 16.78 9.87
N PRO A 97 18.13 15.44 9.78
CA PRO A 97 16.93 14.62 9.74
C PRO A 97 16.08 14.79 11.00
N SER A 98 14.76 14.74 10.81
CA SER A 98 13.79 14.69 11.91
C SER A 98 13.37 13.25 12.20
N GLU A 99 12.62 13.05 13.28
CA GLU A 99 11.91 11.79 13.57
C GLU A 99 11.11 11.29 12.36
N ILE A 100 10.35 12.19 11.70
CA ILE A 100 9.53 11.84 10.53
C ILE A 100 10.41 11.43 9.34
N THR A 101 11.60 12.04 9.21
CA THR A 101 12.57 11.67 8.16
C THR A 101 13.01 10.22 8.35
N PHE A 102 13.31 9.80 9.58
CA PHE A 102 13.71 8.43 9.87
C PHE A 102 12.59 7.42 9.71
N VAL A 103 11.35 7.79 10.02
CA VAL A 103 10.18 6.97 9.64
C VAL A 103 10.21 6.71 8.13
N GLY A 104 10.38 7.74 7.29
CA GLY A 104 10.50 7.58 5.83
C GLY A 104 11.64 6.66 5.39
N VAL A 105 12.82 6.78 6.01
CA VAL A 105 13.99 5.92 5.75
C VAL A 105 13.72 4.46 6.12
N LEU A 106 13.11 4.21 7.27
CA LEU A 106 12.77 2.86 7.72
C LEU A 106 11.65 2.25 6.88
N TYR A 107 10.66 3.04 6.45
CA TYR A 107 9.65 2.61 5.48
C TYR A 107 10.29 2.19 4.15
N ALA A 108 11.26 2.95 3.65
CA ALA A 108 12.00 2.60 2.44
C ALA A 108 12.70 1.23 2.60
N CYS A 109 13.31 0.99 3.76
CA CYS A 109 13.94 -0.29 4.07
C CYS A 109 12.91 -1.42 4.15
N SER A 110 11.81 -1.20 4.87
CA SER A 110 10.72 -2.16 5.04
C SER A 110 10.09 -2.57 3.71
N HIS A 111 9.77 -1.61 2.85
CA HIS A 111 9.03 -1.88 1.61
C HIS A 111 9.91 -2.46 0.48
N CYS A 112 11.23 -2.46 0.63
CA CYS A 112 12.18 -3.00 -0.35
C CYS A 112 13.05 -4.12 0.22
N GLY A 113 12.75 -4.64 1.42
CA GLY A 113 13.44 -5.78 2.01
C GLY A 113 14.89 -5.54 2.43
N MET A 114 15.27 -4.29 2.69
CA MET A 114 16.63 -3.91 3.10
C MET A 114 16.77 -4.07 4.62
N VAL A 115 16.78 -5.32 5.10
CA VAL A 115 16.74 -5.63 6.54
C VAL A 115 17.97 -5.07 7.26
N ASP A 116 19.16 -5.32 6.74
CA ASP A 116 20.40 -4.91 7.38
C ASP A 116 20.56 -3.37 7.38
N GLU A 117 20.19 -2.71 6.28
CA GLU A 117 20.13 -1.25 6.23
C GLU A 117 19.09 -0.68 7.20
N GLY A 118 17.95 -1.34 7.37
CA GLY A 118 16.91 -0.94 8.31
C GLY A 118 17.44 -0.87 9.75
N PHE A 119 18.12 -1.93 10.20
CA PHE A 119 18.77 -1.93 11.52
C PHE A 119 19.89 -0.90 11.62
N ARG A 120 20.73 -0.79 10.59
CA ARG A 120 21.81 0.21 10.57
C ARG A 120 21.28 1.65 10.67
N TYR A 121 20.19 1.96 9.98
CA TYR A 121 19.56 3.29 10.07
C TYR A 121 18.84 3.48 11.39
N PHE A 122 18.21 2.44 11.95
CA PHE A 122 17.58 2.50 13.26
C PHE A 122 18.58 2.81 14.37
N ASP A 123 19.74 2.15 14.38
CA ASP A 123 20.82 2.41 15.35
C ASP A 123 21.35 3.84 15.22
N LYS A 124 21.45 4.34 13.98
CA LYS A 124 21.88 5.71 13.71
C LYS A 124 21.01 6.77 14.37
N ILE A 125 19.69 6.54 14.48
CA ILE A 125 18.71 7.49 15.07
C ILE A 125 19.20 7.98 16.43
N LYS A 126 19.53 7.04 17.32
CA LYS A 126 19.99 7.37 18.67
C LYS A 126 21.48 7.70 18.71
N GLN A 127 22.32 6.89 18.06
CA GLN A 127 23.78 7.00 18.21
C GLN A 127 24.37 8.27 17.59
N TYR A 128 23.84 8.70 16.43
CA TYR A 128 24.41 9.82 15.68
C TYR A 128 23.55 11.08 15.76
N TYR A 129 22.22 10.94 15.82
CA TYR A 129 21.31 12.10 15.83
C TYR A 129 20.73 12.42 17.20
N GLY A 130 20.95 11.56 18.22
CA GLY A 130 20.41 11.76 19.55
C GLY A 130 18.88 11.72 19.62
N ILE A 131 18.23 11.21 18.58
CA ILE A 131 16.76 11.11 18.50
C ILE A 131 16.34 9.84 19.26
N VAL A 132 15.31 9.95 20.08
CA VAL A 132 14.72 8.80 20.77
C VAL A 132 13.72 8.14 19.83
N PRO A 133 13.92 6.86 19.43
CA PRO A 133 12.95 6.17 18.59
C PRO A 133 11.56 6.12 19.24
N GLN A 134 10.57 6.64 18.52
CA GLN A 134 9.15 6.61 18.87
C GLN A 134 8.45 5.34 18.35
N ILE A 135 7.18 5.16 18.72
CA ILE A 135 6.37 3.99 18.37
C ILE A 135 6.31 3.73 16.85
N GLU A 136 6.33 4.78 16.02
CA GLU A 136 6.34 4.69 14.56
C GLU A 136 7.64 4.06 14.03
N HIS A 137 8.79 4.36 14.64
CA HIS A 137 10.08 3.80 14.26
C HIS A 137 10.12 2.31 14.58
N HIS A 138 9.69 1.93 15.78
CA HIS A 138 9.57 0.52 16.18
C HIS A 138 8.56 -0.23 15.30
N GLY A 139 7.44 0.40 14.95
CA GLY A 139 6.48 -0.16 13.99
C GLY A 139 7.09 -0.44 12.63
N CYS A 140 7.96 0.43 12.11
CA CYS A 140 8.69 0.18 10.87
C CYS A 140 9.64 -1.03 10.98
N MET A 141 10.30 -1.22 12.14
CA MET A 141 11.18 -2.37 12.36
C MET A 141 10.42 -3.69 12.44
N VAL A 142 9.25 -3.68 13.08
CA VAL A 142 8.35 -4.85 13.10
C VAL A 142 7.84 -5.15 11.69
N ASP A 143 7.41 -4.15 10.93
CA ASP A 143 6.96 -4.31 9.54
C ASP A 143 8.08 -4.85 8.64
N LEU A 144 9.32 -4.37 8.82
CA LEU A 144 10.50 -4.84 8.11
C LEU A 144 10.74 -6.35 8.34
N LEU A 145 10.77 -6.78 9.60
CA LEU A 145 10.96 -8.19 9.97
C LEU A 145 9.76 -9.06 9.53
N ALA A 146 8.55 -8.55 9.69
CA ALA A 146 7.31 -9.20 9.27
C ALA A 146 7.32 -9.49 7.76
N ARG A 147 7.63 -8.50 6.93
CA ARG A 147 7.71 -8.66 5.46
C ARG A 147 8.82 -9.62 5.04
N ALA A 148 9.93 -9.65 5.78
CA ALA A 148 11.05 -10.55 5.54
C ALA A 148 10.77 -12.00 5.97
N GLY A 149 9.58 -12.31 6.51
CA GLY A 149 9.24 -13.64 7.01
C GLY A 149 9.93 -14.00 8.33
N LYS A 150 10.62 -13.05 8.97
CA LYS A 150 11.33 -13.23 10.25
C LYS A 150 10.36 -13.08 11.43
N VAL A 151 9.23 -13.80 11.40
CA VAL A 151 8.09 -13.60 12.31
C VAL A 151 8.47 -13.78 13.79
N LYS A 152 9.29 -14.79 14.11
CA LYS A 152 9.79 -14.98 15.48
C LYS A 152 10.64 -13.79 15.95
N GLN A 153 11.57 -13.32 15.11
CA GLN A 153 12.39 -12.15 15.44
C GLN A 153 11.53 -10.88 15.58
N ALA A 154 10.47 -10.72 14.78
CA ALA A 154 9.53 -9.63 14.93
C ALA A 154 8.82 -9.67 16.28
N HIS A 155 8.38 -10.85 16.72
CA HIS A 155 7.82 -11.04 18.06
C HIS A 155 8.83 -10.73 19.17
N ASP A 156 10.05 -11.28 19.09
CA ASP A 156 11.09 -11.05 20.09
C ASP A 156 11.47 -9.57 20.20
N TYR A 157 11.51 -8.88 19.05
CA TYR A 157 11.70 -7.43 19.00
C TYR A 157 10.58 -6.69 19.74
N ILE A 158 9.31 -7.07 19.52
CA ILE A 158 8.15 -6.48 20.20
C ILE A 158 8.27 -6.63 21.73
N GLN A 159 8.73 -7.79 22.22
CA GLN A 159 8.92 -8.03 23.65
C GLN A 159 10.02 -7.16 24.26
N GLN A 160 11.00 -6.73 23.47
CA GLN A 160 12.13 -5.90 23.91
C GLN A 160 11.90 -4.40 23.71
N MET A 161 10.76 -4.00 23.13
CA MET A 161 10.46 -2.59 22.90
C MET A 161 10.45 -1.81 24.23
N PRO A 162 11.03 -0.60 24.29
CA PRO A 162 11.06 0.19 25.52
C PRO A 162 9.74 0.89 25.83
N MET A 163 8.66 0.56 25.11
CA MET A 163 7.32 1.15 25.22
C MET A 163 6.25 0.12 24.88
N GLN A 164 5.02 0.38 25.33
CA GLN A 164 3.88 -0.50 25.06
C GLN A 164 3.56 -0.53 23.56
N PRO A 165 3.54 -1.71 22.91
CA PRO A 165 3.20 -1.82 21.51
C PRO A 165 1.71 -1.54 21.28
N ASN A 166 1.40 -0.73 20.26
CA ASN A 166 0.02 -0.38 19.89
C ASN A 166 -0.64 -1.45 19.00
N SER A 167 -1.90 -1.21 18.64
CA SER A 167 -2.71 -2.14 17.84
C SER A 167 -2.14 -2.36 16.43
N VAL A 168 -1.50 -1.34 15.84
CA VAL A 168 -0.86 -1.42 14.52
C VAL A 168 0.30 -2.42 14.53
N ILE A 169 1.15 -2.39 15.56
CA ILE A 169 2.30 -3.30 15.69
C ILE A 169 1.84 -4.76 15.85
N TRP A 170 0.88 -5.02 16.75
CA TRP A 170 0.35 -6.37 16.92
C TRP A 170 -0.39 -6.88 15.69
N ARG A 171 -1.10 -6.02 14.94
CA ARG A 171 -1.70 -6.41 13.65
C ARG A 171 -0.68 -6.67 12.57
N THR A 172 0.43 -5.94 12.57
CA THR A 172 1.54 -6.19 11.64
C THR A 172 2.12 -7.58 11.88
N LEU A 173 2.33 -7.96 13.15
CA LEU A 173 2.73 -9.32 13.52
C LEU A 173 1.66 -10.35 13.12
N LEU A 174 0.38 -10.13 13.46
CA LEU A 174 -0.73 -11.03 13.11
C LEU A 174 -0.84 -11.27 11.60
N GLY A 175 -0.70 -10.21 10.80
CA GLY A 175 -0.66 -10.30 9.34
C GLY A 175 0.51 -11.15 8.84
N ALA A 176 1.69 -10.99 9.44
CA ALA A 176 2.87 -11.83 9.15
C ALA A 176 2.62 -13.29 9.53
N CYS A 177 2.10 -13.55 10.73
CA CYS A 177 1.75 -14.90 11.17
C CYS A 177 0.74 -15.56 10.22
N THR A 178 -0.24 -14.81 9.74
CA THR A 178 -1.23 -15.29 8.75
C THR A 178 -0.56 -15.63 7.42
N LYS A 179 0.36 -14.78 6.95
CA LYS A 179 1.08 -14.99 5.68
C LYS A 179 2.04 -16.19 5.72
N PHE A 180 2.67 -16.44 6.87
CA PHE A 180 3.75 -17.42 7.02
C PHE A 180 3.37 -18.64 7.90
N GLY A 181 2.11 -18.79 8.30
CA GLY A 181 1.62 -19.99 9.01
C GLY A 181 2.01 -20.10 10.50
N HIS A 182 2.23 -18.99 11.21
CA HIS A 182 2.64 -19.01 12.63
C HIS A 182 1.45 -18.93 13.59
N VAL A 183 0.74 -20.04 13.78
CA VAL A 183 -0.52 -20.07 14.55
C VAL A 183 -0.37 -19.64 16.00
N GLU A 184 0.62 -20.17 16.73
CA GLU A 184 0.83 -19.85 18.15
C GLU A 184 1.09 -18.35 18.36
N LEU A 185 1.94 -17.74 17.54
CA LEU A 185 2.22 -16.31 17.62
C LEU A 185 1.04 -15.45 17.17
N ALA A 186 0.21 -15.94 16.24
CA ALA A 186 -1.03 -15.26 15.86
C ALA A 186 -2.02 -15.22 17.04
N GLU A 187 -2.16 -16.31 17.78
CA GLU A 187 -3.01 -16.37 18.97
C GLU A 187 -2.52 -15.40 20.06
N VAL A 188 -1.19 -15.31 20.28
CA VAL A 188 -0.58 -14.31 21.17
C VAL A 188 -0.90 -12.88 20.71
N ALA A 189 -0.68 -12.56 19.43
CA ALA A 189 -0.97 -11.24 18.88
C ALA A 189 -2.47 -10.91 19.00
N ARG A 190 -3.35 -11.89 18.74
CA ARG A 190 -4.80 -11.74 18.85
C ARG A 190 -5.24 -11.46 20.28
N ALA A 191 -4.67 -12.14 21.27
CA ALA A 191 -4.96 -11.87 22.69
C ALA A 191 -4.63 -10.41 23.06
N LYS A 192 -3.50 -9.87 22.56
CA LYS A 192 -3.15 -8.45 22.76
C LYS A 192 -4.13 -7.51 22.06
N LEU A 193 -4.53 -7.83 20.82
CA LEU A 193 -5.47 -7.02 20.04
C LEU A 193 -6.88 -6.99 20.64
N LEU A 194 -7.33 -8.07 21.27
CA LEU A 194 -8.61 -8.09 21.98
C LEU A 194 -8.67 -7.07 23.13
N HIS A 195 -7.54 -6.80 23.79
CA HIS A 195 -7.47 -5.78 24.83
C HIS A 195 -7.39 -4.36 24.27
N LEU A 196 -6.71 -4.16 23.14
CA LEU A 196 -6.49 -2.85 22.55
C LEU A 196 -7.69 -2.37 21.73
N GLU A 197 -8.22 -3.22 20.85
CA GLU A 197 -9.27 -2.89 19.88
C GLU A 197 -10.10 -4.16 19.54
N PRO A 198 -10.97 -4.61 20.45
CA PRO A 198 -11.66 -5.91 20.34
C PRO A 198 -12.51 -6.06 19.07
N LYS A 199 -13.14 -4.97 18.62
CA LYS A 199 -14.11 -4.98 17.51
C LYS A 199 -13.53 -4.75 16.12
N HIS A 200 -12.21 -4.87 15.95
CA HIS A 200 -11.58 -4.68 14.64
C HIS A 200 -11.80 -5.92 13.74
N SER A 201 -12.60 -5.76 12.68
CA SER A 201 -13.00 -6.87 11.80
C SER A 201 -11.85 -7.56 11.09
N GLY A 202 -10.78 -6.82 10.76
CA GLY A 202 -9.60 -7.37 10.11
C GLY A 202 -8.93 -8.49 10.91
N ASP A 203 -9.03 -8.45 12.25
CA ASP A 203 -8.33 -9.38 13.13
C ASP A 203 -9.01 -10.76 13.09
N TYR A 204 -10.35 -10.79 13.06
CA TYR A 204 -11.13 -12.01 12.86
C TYR A 204 -10.89 -12.62 11.48
N VAL A 205 -10.82 -11.77 10.45
CA VAL A 205 -10.55 -12.22 9.07
C VAL A 205 -9.16 -12.85 8.98
N LEU A 206 -8.13 -12.23 9.56
CA LEU A 206 -6.77 -12.78 9.59
C LEU A 206 -6.70 -14.12 10.33
N MET A 207 -7.29 -14.20 11.54
CA MET A 207 -7.34 -15.46 12.30
C MET A 207 -8.10 -16.56 11.54
N SER A 208 -9.26 -16.24 10.95
CA SER A 208 -10.05 -17.19 10.19
C SER A 208 -9.28 -17.72 8.98
N ASN A 209 -8.59 -16.83 8.25
CA ASN A 209 -7.77 -17.20 7.10
C ASN A 209 -6.59 -18.09 7.49
N LEU A 210 -5.90 -17.75 8.59
CA LEU A 210 -4.80 -18.57 9.11
C LEU A 210 -5.25 -19.97 9.54
N TYR A 211 -6.36 -20.06 10.28
CA TYR A 211 -6.90 -21.37 10.65
C TYR A 211 -7.32 -22.18 9.42
N ALA A 212 -7.91 -21.53 8.42
CA ALA A 212 -8.27 -22.20 7.16
C ALA A 212 -7.03 -22.71 6.41
N SER A 213 -5.95 -21.91 6.30
CA SER A 213 -4.72 -22.33 5.63
C SER A 213 -4.04 -23.52 6.31
N GLU A 214 -4.16 -23.61 7.63
CA GLU A 214 -3.65 -24.72 8.45
C GLU A 214 -4.66 -25.87 8.63
N ARG A 215 -5.74 -25.90 7.82
CA ARG A 215 -6.79 -26.94 7.84
C ARG A 215 -7.54 -27.06 9.18
N ARG A 216 -7.47 -26.04 10.05
CA ARG A 216 -8.23 -25.91 11.31
C ARG A 216 -9.61 -25.31 11.06
N TRP A 217 -10.42 -25.94 10.21
CA TRP A 217 -11.73 -25.43 9.76
C TRP A 217 -12.72 -25.10 10.90
N SER A 218 -12.71 -25.90 11.96
CA SER A 218 -13.54 -25.65 13.16
C SER A 218 -13.20 -24.30 13.80
N ASP A 219 -11.90 -23.99 13.94
CA ASP A 219 -11.46 -22.73 14.54
C ASP A 219 -11.66 -21.55 13.60
N ALA A 220 -11.50 -21.76 12.29
CA ALA A 220 -11.85 -20.77 11.27
C ALA A 220 -13.34 -20.40 11.33
N HIS A 221 -14.22 -21.38 11.52
CA HIS A 221 -15.66 -21.18 11.70
C HIS A 221 -15.98 -20.47 13.02
N LYS A 222 -15.37 -20.89 14.14
CA LYS A 222 -15.52 -20.21 15.44
C LYS A 222 -15.14 -18.73 15.37
N ALA A 223 -14.03 -18.40 14.70
CA ALA A 223 -13.60 -17.01 14.53
C ALA A 223 -14.65 -16.18 13.76
N ARG A 224 -15.23 -16.72 12.67
CA ARG A 224 -16.31 -16.03 11.93
C ARG A 224 -17.61 -15.94 12.73
N LYS A 225 -17.93 -16.97 13.50
CA LYS A 225 -19.12 -16.99 14.35
C LYS A 225 -19.03 -15.93 15.47
N SER A 226 -17.93 -15.88 16.20
CA SER A 226 -17.71 -14.85 17.24
C SER A 226 -17.73 -13.44 16.66
N MET A 227 -17.18 -13.24 15.45
CA MET A 227 -17.29 -11.97 14.74
C MET A 227 -18.75 -11.52 14.53
N LEU A 228 -19.64 -12.45 14.16
CA LEU A 228 -21.07 -12.17 13.99
C LEU A 228 -21.79 -11.94 15.33
N GLU A 229 -21.52 -12.77 16.33
CA GLU A 229 -22.12 -12.67 17.67
C GLU A 229 -21.77 -11.36 18.37
N GLU A 230 -20.58 -10.83 18.12
CA GLU A 230 -20.12 -9.54 18.65
C GLU A 230 -20.57 -8.33 17.81
N GLY A 231 -21.34 -8.57 16.73
CA GLY A 231 -21.86 -7.52 15.85
C GLY A 231 -20.78 -6.84 15.01
N VAL A 232 -19.66 -7.50 14.74
CA VAL A 232 -18.52 -6.95 14.00
C VAL A 232 -18.72 -7.20 12.50
N ALA A 233 -18.88 -6.13 11.72
CA ALA A 233 -19.05 -6.22 10.27
C ALA A 233 -17.71 -6.22 9.52
N LYS A 234 -17.58 -7.09 8.51
CA LYS A 234 -16.41 -7.10 7.61
C LYS A 234 -16.42 -5.83 6.76
N ILE A 235 -15.29 -5.12 6.71
CA ILE A 235 -15.08 -4.03 5.75
C ILE A 235 -15.09 -4.62 4.35
N ARG A 236 -15.98 -4.11 3.49
CA ARG A 236 -16.04 -4.52 2.08
C ARG A 236 -14.89 -3.89 1.31
N GLY A 237 -14.20 -4.70 0.51
CA GLY A 237 -13.20 -4.21 -0.43
C GLY A 237 -13.87 -3.54 -1.63
N HIS A 238 -13.35 -2.39 -2.04
CA HIS A 238 -13.74 -1.71 -3.26
C HIS A 238 -12.53 -1.06 -3.93
N SER A 239 -12.67 -0.81 -5.22
CA SER A 239 -11.69 -0.14 -6.06
C SER A 239 -12.30 1.08 -6.73
N LEU A 240 -11.60 2.20 -6.69
CA LEU A 240 -11.99 3.46 -7.31
C LEU A 240 -11.08 3.77 -8.50
N VAL A 241 -11.67 4.32 -9.57
CA VAL A 241 -10.93 4.83 -10.72
C VAL A 241 -11.56 6.11 -11.24
N GLU A 242 -10.75 7.05 -11.71
CA GLU A 242 -11.20 8.32 -12.27
C GLU A 242 -11.17 8.28 -13.81
N LEU A 243 -12.31 8.53 -14.43
CA LEU A 243 -12.48 8.62 -15.88
C LEU A 243 -13.37 9.82 -16.21
N GLY A 244 -12.90 10.73 -17.08
CA GLY A 244 -13.71 11.89 -17.51
C GLY A 244 -14.17 12.82 -16.37
N ASN A 245 -13.37 12.97 -15.30
CA ASN A 245 -13.72 13.67 -14.05
C ASN A 245 -14.85 13.01 -13.22
N GLN A 246 -15.19 11.76 -13.49
CA GLN A 246 -16.10 10.96 -12.66
C GLN A 246 -15.31 9.87 -11.95
N VAL A 247 -15.67 9.62 -10.70
CA VAL A 247 -15.14 8.51 -9.91
C VAL A 247 -16.08 7.33 -10.07
N HIS A 248 -15.53 6.22 -10.55
CA HIS A 248 -16.23 4.95 -10.69
C HIS A 248 -15.78 4.03 -9.55
N GLU A 249 -16.73 3.49 -8.81
CA GLU A 249 -16.50 2.55 -7.72
C GLU A 249 -16.93 1.16 -8.14
N PHE A 250 -16.09 0.17 -7.79
CA PHE A 250 -16.35 -1.23 -8.09
C PHE A 250 -16.17 -2.08 -6.85
N HIS A 251 -17.09 -3.04 -6.69
CA HIS A 251 -16.98 -4.14 -5.75
C HIS A 251 -16.60 -5.44 -6.46
N THR A 252 -16.23 -6.48 -5.70
CA THR A 252 -16.01 -7.82 -6.27
C THR A 252 -17.28 -8.32 -6.95
N GLY A 253 -17.18 -8.70 -8.23
CA GLY A 253 -18.31 -9.17 -9.04
C GLY A 253 -19.36 -8.11 -9.38
N ASP A 254 -19.04 -6.82 -9.24
CA ASP A 254 -19.96 -5.73 -9.54
C ASP A 254 -20.35 -5.70 -11.03
N ARG A 255 -21.66 -5.60 -11.30
CA ARG A 255 -22.24 -5.51 -12.65
C ARG A 255 -23.18 -4.32 -12.82
N THR A 256 -23.21 -3.40 -11.85
CA THR A 256 -24.14 -2.26 -11.84
C THR A 256 -23.74 -1.13 -12.80
N HIS A 257 -22.48 -1.12 -13.26
CA HIS A 257 -21.98 -0.11 -14.18
C HIS A 257 -22.67 -0.18 -15.57
N PRO A 258 -23.01 0.95 -16.22
CA PRO A 258 -23.69 0.94 -17.52
C PRO A 258 -22.95 0.19 -18.63
N GLN A 259 -21.61 0.15 -18.57
CA GLN A 259 -20.73 -0.55 -19.51
C GLN A 259 -20.29 -1.94 -19.00
N SER A 260 -21.10 -2.59 -18.17
CA SER A 260 -20.77 -3.86 -17.53
C SER A 260 -20.45 -4.95 -18.56
N GLU A 261 -21.21 -5.05 -19.65
CA GLU A 261 -20.99 -6.06 -20.69
C GLU A 261 -19.60 -5.94 -21.34
N GLU A 262 -19.19 -4.72 -21.70
CA GLU A 262 -17.88 -4.47 -22.30
C GLU A 262 -16.73 -4.69 -21.32
N ILE A 263 -16.92 -4.32 -20.04
CA ILE A 263 -15.92 -4.55 -18.98
C ILE A 263 -15.68 -6.05 -18.79
N TYR A 264 -16.75 -6.86 -18.70
CA TYR A 264 -16.60 -8.31 -18.51
C TYR A 264 -16.10 -9.01 -19.77
N ALA A 265 -16.49 -8.56 -20.96
CA ALA A 265 -15.87 -9.02 -22.20
C ALA A 265 -14.36 -8.73 -22.22
N LYS A 266 -13.94 -7.55 -21.74
CA LYS A 266 -12.52 -7.21 -21.58
C LYS A 266 -11.83 -8.10 -20.55
N LEU A 267 -12.46 -8.44 -19.42
CA LEU A 267 -11.88 -9.35 -18.42
C LEU A 267 -11.65 -10.76 -18.99
N VAL A 268 -12.57 -11.26 -19.83
CA VAL A 268 -12.41 -12.53 -20.53
C VAL A 268 -11.23 -12.47 -21.50
N GLU A 269 -11.12 -11.39 -22.28
CA GLU A 269 -9.98 -11.16 -23.18
C GLU A 269 -8.65 -11.10 -22.41
N VAL A 270 -8.60 -10.32 -21.33
CA VAL A 270 -7.43 -10.18 -20.45
C VAL A 270 -7.02 -11.56 -19.94
N THR A 271 -7.95 -12.31 -19.35
CA THR A 271 -7.66 -13.65 -18.82
C THR A 271 -7.05 -14.58 -19.87
N LYS A 272 -7.60 -14.58 -21.10
CA LYS A 272 -7.05 -15.37 -22.21
C LYS A 272 -5.63 -14.94 -22.57
N ARG A 273 -5.36 -13.64 -22.69
CA ARG A 273 -4.01 -13.13 -23.00
C ARG A 273 -3.00 -13.43 -21.89
N LEU A 274 -3.41 -13.29 -20.62
CA LEU A 274 -2.53 -13.56 -19.49
C LEU A 274 -2.14 -15.04 -19.41
N ARG A 275 -3.05 -15.97 -19.74
CA ARG A 275 -2.73 -17.40 -19.84
C ARG A 275 -1.66 -17.69 -20.90
N LEU A 276 -1.68 -16.97 -22.03
CA LEU A 276 -0.65 -17.09 -23.07
C LEU A 276 0.73 -16.59 -22.60
N GLU A 277 0.76 -15.64 -21.66
CA GLU A 277 1.98 -15.17 -20.98
C GLU A 277 2.41 -16.09 -19.81
N GLY A 278 1.74 -17.23 -19.61
CA GLY A 278 2.06 -18.21 -18.57
C GLY A 278 1.50 -17.89 -17.19
N HIS A 279 0.51 -16.99 -17.07
CA HIS A 279 -0.15 -16.74 -15.79
C HIS A 279 -0.95 -17.96 -15.32
N VAL A 280 -0.70 -18.35 -14.07
CA VAL A 280 -1.48 -19.35 -13.32
C VAL A 280 -2.11 -18.64 -12.13
N ALA A 281 -3.41 -18.85 -11.91
CA ALA A 281 -4.14 -18.21 -10.83
C ALA A 281 -3.63 -18.69 -9.47
N HIS A 282 -3.40 -17.76 -8.54
CA HIS A 282 -2.92 -18.07 -7.20
C HIS A 282 -4.09 -18.32 -6.22
N THR A 283 -4.72 -19.49 -6.30
CA THR A 283 -5.89 -19.86 -5.49
C THR A 283 -5.60 -20.03 -3.99
N GLY A 284 -4.33 -20.17 -3.60
CA GLY A 284 -3.91 -20.28 -2.19
C GLY A 284 -4.27 -19.09 -1.29
N HIS A 285 -4.73 -17.98 -1.88
CA HIS A 285 -5.24 -16.81 -1.16
C HIS A 285 -6.77 -16.77 -1.02
N VAL A 286 -7.46 -17.76 -1.59
CA VAL A 286 -8.91 -17.92 -1.47
C VAL A 286 -9.19 -18.95 -0.38
N TYR A 287 -9.37 -18.46 0.86
CA TYR A 287 -9.63 -19.27 2.05
C TYR A 287 -11.09 -19.72 2.19
N ALA A 288 -11.85 -19.68 1.10
CA ALA A 288 -13.18 -20.27 1.04
C ALA A 288 -13.02 -21.77 0.76
N ASP A 289 -13.81 -22.59 1.48
CA ASP A 289 -13.90 -24.02 1.25
C ASP A 289 -14.82 -24.27 0.06
N ILE A 290 -14.30 -24.00 -1.13
CA ILE A 290 -14.96 -24.09 -2.43
C ILE A 290 -14.03 -24.79 -3.42
N GLU A 291 -14.58 -25.26 -4.55
CA GLU A 291 -13.79 -25.94 -5.58
C GLU A 291 -12.71 -25.02 -6.16
N GLU A 292 -11.58 -25.57 -6.60
CA GLU A 292 -10.45 -24.79 -7.12
C GLU A 292 -10.85 -23.92 -8.33
N GLU A 293 -11.74 -24.41 -9.20
CA GLU A 293 -12.28 -23.65 -10.33
C GLU A 293 -13.12 -22.44 -9.86
N GLU A 294 -13.85 -22.58 -8.75
CA GLU A 294 -14.60 -21.47 -8.14
C GLU A 294 -13.65 -20.45 -7.47
N LYS A 295 -12.53 -20.90 -6.90
CA LYS A 295 -11.48 -20.00 -6.40
C LYS A 295 -10.87 -19.19 -7.52
N GLU A 296 -10.53 -19.82 -8.65
CA GLU A 296 -10.02 -19.12 -9.83
C GLU A 296 -11.03 -18.10 -10.36
N ASN A 297 -12.30 -18.49 -10.50
CA ASN A 297 -13.36 -17.61 -10.96
C ASN A 297 -13.61 -16.43 -10.01
N ALA A 298 -13.49 -16.63 -8.70
CA ALA A 298 -13.58 -15.55 -7.73
C ALA A 298 -12.45 -14.52 -7.90
N LEU A 299 -11.22 -14.98 -8.18
CA LEU A 299 -10.07 -14.10 -8.39
C LEU A 299 -10.20 -13.23 -9.63
N VAL A 300 -10.82 -13.72 -10.71
CA VAL A 300 -11.02 -12.94 -11.96
C VAL A 300 -11.85 -11.68 -11.72
N HIS A 301 -12.82 -11.75 -10.82
CA HIS A 301 -13.81 -10.69 -10.60
C HIS A 301 -13.48 -9.77 -9.41
N HIS A 302 -12.22 -9.75 -8.97
CA HIS A 302 -11.76 -8.77 -8.00
C HIS A 302 -11.93 -7.33 -8.52
N SER A 303 -12.29 -6.40 -7.62
CA SER A 303 -12.66 -5.04 -7.97
C SER A 303 -11.53 -4.28 -8.68
N GLU A 304 -10.27 -4.60 -8.36
CA GLU A 304 -9.11 -3.99 -9.01
C GLU A 304 -9.06 -4.32 -10.50
N LYS A 305 -9.34 -5.58 -10.84
CA LYS A 305 -9.31 -6.05 -12.23
C LYS A 305 -10.46 -5.42 -13.02
N ILE A 306 -11.64 -5.32 -12.41
CA ILE A 306 -12.80 -4.64 -13.00
C ILE A 306 -12.47 -3.16 -13.27
N ALA A 307 -11.87 -2.46 -12.30
CA ALA A 307 -11.48 -1.06 -12.46
C ALA A 307 -10.42 -0.85 -13.55
N VAL A 308 -9.40 -1.72 -13.64
CA VAL A 308 -8.41 -1.67 -14.74
C VAL A 308 -9.08 -2.00 -16.07
N ALA A 309 -9.98 -2.98 -16.13
CA ALA A 309 -10.70 -3.35 -17.35
C ALA A 309 -11.56 -2.20 -17.89
N LEU A 310 -12.28 -1.47 -17.04
CA LEU A 310 -12.98 -0.24 -17.45
C LEU A 310 -12.02 0.73 -18.15
N MET A 311 -10.85 0.97 -17.55
CA MET A 311 -9.88 1.90 -18.14
C MET A 311 -9.28 1.39 -19.45
N LEU A 312 -9.07 0.08 -19.59
CA LEU A 312 -8.63 -0.51 -20.85
C LEU A 312 -9.68 -0.37 -21.96
N VAL A 313 -10.97 -0.37 -21.62
CA VAL A 313 -12.07 -0.18 -22.58
C VAL A 313 -12.23 1.29 -22.94
N CYS A 314 -12.27 2.18 -21.95
CA CYS A 314 -12.79 3.54 -22.15
C CYS A 314 -11.71 4.62 -22.31
N SER A 315 -10.44 4.35 -22.00
CA SER A 315 -9.38 5.35 -22.10
C SER A 315 -8.45 5.11 -23.29
N PRO A 316 -7.94 6.18 -23.95
CA PRO A 316 -7.06 6.05 -25.11
C PRO A 316 -5.79 5.22 -24.80
N PRO A 317 -5.23 4.50 -25.81
CA PRO A 317 -3.95 3.81 -25.68
C PRO A 317 -2.86 4.72 -25.10
N GLY A 318 -2.00 4.15 -24.24
CA GLY A 318 -0.93 4.88 -23.55
C GLY A 318 -1.36 5.75 -22.36
N THR A 319 -2.66 5.94 -22.11
CA THR A 319 -3.13 6.71 -20.93
C THR A 319 -2.75 5.97 -19.64
N PRO A 320 -2.08 6.59 -18.65
CA PRO A 320 -1.78 5.90 -17.40
C PRO A 320 -3.06 5.57 -16.61
N ILE A 321 -3.14 4.36 -16.07
CA ILE A 321 -4.28 3.88 -15.27
C ILE A 321 -3.96 4.10 -13.79
N ARG A 322 -4.92 4.61 -13.02
CA ARG A 322 -4.78 4.81 -11.57
C ARG A 322 -5.96 4.17 -10.85
N VAL A 323 -5.67 3.23 -9.96
CA VAL A 323 -6.68 2.55 -9.14
C VAL A 323 -6.39 2.84 -7.68
N PHE A 324 -7.41 3.14 -6.91
CA PHE A 324 -7.35 3.26 -5.46
C PHE A 324 -8.14 2.13 -4.82
N ASN A 325 -7.54 1.44 -3.87
CA ASN A 325 -8.19 0.40 -3.09
C ASN A 325 -8.22 0.79 -1.62
N ASN A 326 -9.34 0.51 -0.97
CA ASN A 326 -9.46 0.68 0.48
C ASN A 326 -8.78 -0.45 1.28
N LEU A 327 -8.54 -1.62 0.65
CA LEU A 327 -7.84 -2.77 1.23
C LEU A 327 -6.53 -3.06 0.50
N ARG A 328 -5.69 -3.89 1.10
CA ARG A 328 -4.43 -4.36 0.50
C ARG A 328 -4.74 -5.21 -0.73
N ILE A 329 -4.04 -4.96 -1.84
CA ILE A 329 -4.16 -5.77 -3.05
C ILE A 329 -3.78 -7.24 -2.75
N CYS A 330 -4.44 -8.22 -3.37
CA CYS A 330 -4.11 -9.63 -3.14
C CYS A 330 -2.98 -10.18 -4.03
N GLY A 331 -2.50 -11.38 -3.66
CA GLY A 331 -1.54 -12.25 -4.36
C GLY A 331 -1.57 -12.08 -5.86
N ASP A 332 -2.72 -12.52 -6.33
CA ASP A 332 -3.08 -12.69 -7.70
C ASP A 332 -3.31 -11.35 -8.42
N CYS A 333 -4.01 -10.40 -7.80
CA CYS A 333 -4.23 -9.07 -8.38
C CYS A 333 -2.91 -8.35 -8.65
N HIS A 334 -1.91 -8.46 -7.76
CA HIS A 334 -0.59 -7.87 -7.99
C HIS A 334 0.08 -8.46 -9.24
N VAL A 335 0.09 -9.79 -9.38
CA VAL A 335 0.66 -10.49 -10.55
C VAL A 335 -0.10 -10.16 -11.82
N VAL A 336 -1.43 -10.21 -11.79
CA VAL A 336 -2.30 -9.93 -12.93
C VAL A 336 -2.09 -8.50 -13.43
N ILE A 337 -2.14 -7.49 -12.55
CA ILE A 337 -1.97 -6.09 -12.96
C ILE A 337 -0.55 -5.84 -13.48
N LYS A 338 0.45 -6.50 -12.90
CA LYS A 338 1.83 -6.50 -13.42
C LYS A 338 1.86 -6.99 -14.86
N LEU A 339 1.26 -8.14 -15.16
CA LEU A 339 1.21 -8.66 -16.54
C LEU A 339 0.33 -7.82 -17.47
N MET A 340 -0.78 -7.25 -16.98
CA MET A 340 -1.61 -6.32 -17.76
C MET A 340 -0.80 -5.09 -18.19
N SER A 341 0.09 -4.57 -17.33
CA SER A 341 0.97 -3.45 -17.69
C SER A 341 1.87 -3.78 -18.89
N LYS A 342 2.36 -5.03 -18.99
CA LYS A 342 3.18 -5.55 -20.10
C LYS A 342 2.35 -5.75 -21.36
N VAL A 343 1.28 -6.56 -21.27
CA VAL A 343 0.49 -7.01 -22.42
C VAL A 343 -0.24 -5.86 -23.11
N TYR A 344 -0.68 -4.85 -22.35
CA TYR A 344 -1.41 -3.71 -22.89
C TYR A 344 -0.55 -2.45 -23.04
N GLY A 345 0.73 -2.50 -22.67
CA GLY A 345 1.64 -1.35 -22.75
C GLY A 345 1.14 -0.14 -21.97
N ARG A 346 0.68 -0.36 -20.72
CA ARG A 346 0.09 0.68 -19.86
C ARG A 346 0.93 0.85 -18.60
N GLU A 347 1.26 2.09 -18.25
CA GLU A 347 1.65 2.41 -16.86
C GLU A 347 0.39 2.31 -15.98
N ILE A 348 0.41 1.45 -14.96
CA ILE A 348 -0.71 1.25 -14.03
C ILE A 348 -0.22 1.54 -12.62
N THR A 349 -0.83 2.48 -11.92
CA THR A 349 -0.56 2.76 -10.51
C THR A 349 -1.73 2.26 -9.67
N VAL A 350 -1.46 1.41 -8.69
CA VAL A 350 -2.45 0.98 -7.70
C VAL A 350 -2.03 1.50 -6.33
N ARG A 351 -2.88 2.31 -5.69
CA ARG A 351 -2.74 2.67 -4.28
C ARG A 351 -3.58 1.70 -3.46
N ASP A 352 -2.95 0.95 -2.56
CA ASP A 352 -3.67 0.16 -1.57
C ASP A 352 -3.62 0.82 -0.18
N CYS A 353 -4.14 0.14 0.86
CA CYS A 353 -4.16 0.68 2.21
C CYS A 353 -2.78 0.83 2.87
N SER A 354 -1.73 0.27 2.27
CA SER A 354 -0.37 0.26 2.81
C SER A 354 0.63 1.08 1.99
N ARG A 355 0.49 1.13 0.65
CA ARG A 355 1.46 1.74 -0.26
C ARG A 355 0.95 1.89 -1.70
N PHE A 356 1.79 2.43 -2.57
CA PHE A 356 1.59 2.34 -4.02
C PHE A 356 2.39 1.22 -4.66
N HIS A 357 1.83 0.70 -5.73
CA HIS A 357 2.46 -0.21 -6.66
C HIS A 357 2.43 0.45 -8.04
N HIS A 358 3.59 0.71 -8.62
CA HIS A 358 3.71 1.23 -9.99
C HIS A 358 4.10 0.11 -10.91
N PHE A 359 3.15 -0.32 -11.73
CA PHE A 359 3.32 -1.38 -12.71
C PHE A 359 3.67 -0.80 -14.07
N ARG A 360 4.75 -1.30 -14.64
CA ARG A 360 5.21 -0.90 -15.97
C ARG A 360 6.00 -2.05 -16.59
N ASP A 361 5.68 -2.37 -17.84
CA ASP A 361 6.42 -3.34 -18.66
C ASP A 361 6.63 -4.70 -17.94
N GLY A 362 5.64 -5.14 -17.16
CA GLY A 362 5.72 -6.43 -16.45
C GLY A 362 6.52 -6.40 -15.14
N SER A 363 6.89 -5.21 -14.66
CA SER A 363 7.58 -4.99 -13.39
C SER A 363 6.72 -4.14 -12.45
N CYS A 364 6.97 -4.24 -11.14
CA CYS A 364 6.37 -3.37 -10.13
C CYS A 364 7.46 -2.61 -9.37
N SER A 365 7.20 -1.34 -8.99
CA SER A 365 8.15 -0.54 -8.19
C SER A 365 8.59 -1.21 -6.89
N CYS A 366 7.77 -2.11 -6.32
CA CYS A 366 8.13 -2.83 -5.12
C CYS A 366 9.08 -4.02 -5.31
N GLY A 367 9.45 -4.37 -6.55
CA GLY A 367 10.32 -5.51 -6.83
C GLY A 367 9.72 -6.85 -6.40
N ASP A 368 8.38 -6.98 -6.41
CA ASP A 368 7.63 -8.13 -5.88
C ASP A 368 7.85 -8.39 -4.37
N TYR A 369 8.48 -7.45 -3.66
CA TYR A 369 8.62 -7.47 -2.21
C TYR A 369 7.41 -6.78 -1.58
N TRP A 370 6.35 -7.55 -1.31
CA TRP A 370 5.05 -6.97 -0.98
C TRP A 370 4.27 -7.55 0.17
#